data_AF-A0A348PLU0-F1
#
_entry.id   AF-A0A348PLU0-F1
#
_cell.length_a   1.000
_cell.length_b   1.000
_cell.length_c   1.000
_cell.angle_alpha   90.00
_cell.angle_beta   90.00
_cell.angle_gamma   90.00
#
_symmetry.space_group_name_H-M   'P 1'
#
loop_
_entity.id
_entity.type
_entity.pdbx_description
1 polymer ?
#
loop_
_entity_poly.entity_id
_entity_poly.type
_entity_poly.pdbx_seq_one_letter_code
_entity_poly.pdbx_strand_id
1 'polypeptide(L)' 'MKKLLILAVLASSLSACSKCYECSTDFLLTDGSGDSLGVSENVEEFCTAEGKEVEDRENEGATCRVQ' A
#
# COMPACT_ATOMS: atom_id res chain seq x y z
N MET A 1 -35.51 -33.30 20.67
CA MET A 1 -35.13 -32.10 19.88
C MET A 1 -34.85 -30.95 20.83
N LYS A 2 -33.82 -30.12 20.56
CA LYS A 2 -33.29 -29.00 21.37
C LYS A 2 -32.02 -29.31 22.18
N LYS A 3 -30.89 -29.30 21.48
CA LYS A 3 -29.59 -28.84 21.99
C LYS A 3 -28.80 -28.23 20.82
N LEU A 4 -29.23 -27.08 20.32
CA LEU A 4 -28.37 -26.22 19.51
C LEU A 4 -27.58 -25.37 20.49
N LEU A 5 -26.45 -25.90 20.94
CA LEU A 5 -25.48 -25.16 21.72
C LEU A 5 -24.79 -24.18 20.77
N ILE A 6 -25.03 -22.91 21.07
CA ILE A 6 -24.55 -21.72 20.39
C ILE A 6 -23.02 -21.75 20.41
N LEU A 7 -22.43 -22.16 19.29
CA LEU A 7 -21.01 -22.01 19.00
C LEU A 7 -20.82 -20.63 18.33
N ALA A 8 -21.06 -19.58 19.09
CA ALA A 8 -20.86 -18.20 18.64
C ALA A 8 -19.83 -17.55 19.58
N VAL A 9 -18.56 -17.89 19.39
CA VAL A 9 -17.47 -17.19 20.06
C VAL A 9 -16.29 -17.07 19.10
N LEU A 10 -15.87 -15.82 18.89
CA LEU A 10 -14.57 -15.35 18.36
C LEU A 10 -14.33 -15.41 16.84
N ALA A 11 -15.04 -14.56 16.09
CA ALA A 11 -14.53 -14.07 14.79
C ALA A 11 -14.57 -12.53 14.73
N SER A 12 -14.26 -11.87 15.84
CA SER A 12 -14.41 -10.41 16.00
C SER A 12 -13.15 -9.77 16.56
N SER A 13 -11.99 -9.96 15.92
CA SER A 13 -10.78 -9.20 16.32
C SER A 13 -9.64 -9.20 15.30
N LEU A 14 -9.92 -9.01 14.01
CA LEU A 14 -8.90 -8.59 13.03
C LEU A 14 -9.44 -7.46 12.14
N SER A 15 -10.12 -6.47 12.73
CA SER A 15 -10.09 -5.14 12.10
C SER A 15 -8.67 -4.59 12.28
N ALA A 16 -7.70 -5.17 11.57
CA ALA A 16 -6.44 -4.50 11.34
C ALA A 16 -6.85 -3.19 10.68
N CYS A 17 -6.55 -2.06 11.32
CA CYS A 17 -6.78 -0.74 10.76
C CYS A 17 -5.78 -0.54 9.62
N SER A 18 -5.93 -1.28 8.52
CA SER A 18 -5.16 -1.03 7.32
C SER A 18 -5.44 0.41 6.89
N LYS A 19 -4.37 1.16 6.71
CA LYS A 19 -4.39 2.48 6.11
C LYS A 19 -4.02 2.29 4.64
N CYS A 20 -4.79 2.91 3.75
CA CYS A 20 -4.45 2.93 2.34
C CYS A 20 -3.52 4.12 2.10
N TYR A 21 -2.45 3.85 1.36
CA TYR A 21 -1.45 4.81 0.99
C TYR A 21 -1.37 4.87 -0.53
N GLU A 22 -1.29 6.08 -1.04
CA GLU A 22 -0.89 6.38 -2.42
C GLU A 22 0.59 6.77 -2.38
N CYS A 23 1.44 6.00 -3.05
CA CYS A 23 2.86 6.29 -3.19
C CYS A 23 3.16 6.70 -4.62
N SER A 24 3.92 7.78 -4.78
CA SER A 24 4.41 8.21 -6.09
C SER A 24 5.93 8.19 -6.18
N THR A 25 6.43 7.75 -7.33
CA THR A 25 7.85 7.75 -7.66
C THR A 25 8.07 8.43 -9.00
N ASP A 26 8.97 9.40 -9.02
CA ASP A 26 9.40 10.06 -10.25
C ASP A 26 10.44 9.20 -10.99
N PHE A 27 10.26 9.03 -12.30
CA PHE A 27 11.24 8.37 -13.15
C PHE A 27 11.54 9.19 -14.41
N LEU A 28 12.83 9.19 -14.78
CA LEU A 28 13.31 9.89 -15.97
C LEU A 28 12.95 9.10 -17.22
N LEU A 29 12.16 9.72 -18.09
CA LEU A 29 11.93 9.21 -19.44
C LEU A 29 13.19 9.48 -20.26
N THR A 30 13.71 8.44 -20.89
CA THR A 30 14.87 8.52 -21.77
C THR A 30 14.50 7.95 -23.13
N ASP A 31 14.98 8.57 -24.20
CA ASP A 31 14.83 8.04 -25.55
C ASP A 31 15.83 6.89 -25.82
N GLY A 32 15.74 6.27 -26.99
CA GLY A 32 16.65 5.18 -27.39
C GLY A 32 18.12 5.61 -27.58
N SER A 33 18.40 6.91 -27.52
CA SER A 33 19.73 7.52 -27.66
C SER A 33 20.33 7.91 -26.31
N GLY A 34 19.54 7.86 -25.23
CA GLY A 34 19.94 8.27 -23.87
C GLY A 34 19.64 9.73 -23.54
N ASP A 35 18.92 10.45 -24.40
CA ASP A 35 18.49 11.83 -24.13
C ASP A 35 17.23 11.85 -23.24
N SER A 36 17.17 12.78 -22.27
CA SER A 36 16.03 12.92 -21.38
C SER A 36 14.81 13.51 -22.12
N LEU A 37 13.69 12.81 -22.06
CA LEU A 37 12.39 13.22 -22.60
C LEU A 37 11.50 13.90 -21.55
N GLY A 38 11.93 13.92 -20.28
CA GLY A 38 11.21 14.49 -19.15
C GLY A 38 11.16 13.57 -17.94
N VAL A 39 10.34 13.95 -16.97
CA VAL A 39 10.03 13.16 -15.76
C VAL A 39 8.57 12.73 -15.85
N SER A 40 8.31 11.45 -15.55
CA SER A 40 6.97 10.90 -15.39
C SER A 40 6.79 10.43 -13.96
N GLU A 41 5.56 10.51 -13.47
CA GLU A 41 5.20 10.01 -12.15
C GLU A 41 4.59 8.61 -12.30
N ASN A 42 5.03 7.66 -11.47
CA ASN A 42 4.37 6.38 -11.27
C ASN A 42 3.64 6.43 -9.94
N VAL A 43 2.32 6.19 -9.95
CA VAL A 43 1.49 6.21 -8.75
C VAL A 43 0.95 4.81 -8.49
N GLU A 44 1.19 4.30 -7.29
CA GLU A 44 0.67 3.01 -6.82
C GLU A 44 -0.11 3.18 -5.52
N GLU A 45 -1.22 2.45 -5.40
CA GLU A 45 -2.04 2.41 -4.18
C GLU A 45 -1.93 1.04 -3.52
N PHE A 46 -1.73 1.03 -2.20
CA PHE A 46 -1.77 -0.19 -1.40
C PHE A 46 -2.30 0.09 0.00
N CYS A 47 -2.86 -0.92 0.65
CA CYS A 47 -3.38 -0.79 2.01
C CYS A 47 -2.61 -1.70 2.95
N THR A 48 -1.96 -1.11 3.94
CA THR A 48 -1.17 -1.85 4.93
C THR A 48 -1.51 -1.39 6.34
N ALA A 49 -1.46 -2.31 7.29
CA ALA A 49 -1.46 -1.97 8.71
C ALA A 49 -0.04 -1.82 9.26
N GLU A 50 0.98 -2.15 8.46
CA GLU A 50 2.38 -2.19 8.85
C GLU A 50 3.10 -0.93 8.36
N GLY A 51 3.53 -0.07 9.28
CA GLY A 51 4.29 1.15 8.92
C GLY A 51 5.59 0.84 8.17
N LYS A 52 6.16 -0.34 8.40
CA LYS A 52 7.40 -0.78 7.75
C LYS A 52 7.29 -0.87 6.23
N GLU A 53 6.14 -1.27 5.68
CA GLU A 53 5.98 -1.34 4.22
C GLU A 53 5.98 0.06 3.59
N VAL A 54 5.45 1.07 4.29
CA VAL A 54 5.52 2.48 3.85
C VAL A 54 6.96 2.96 3.92
N GLU A 55 7.65 2.73 5.04
CA GLU A 55 9.05 3.13 5.22
C GLU A 55 9.97 2.48 4.17
N ASP A 56 9.76 1.21 3.86
CA ASP A 56 10.57 0.51 2.85
C ASP A 56 10.39 1.15 1.46
N ARG A 57 9.16 1.48 1.06
CA ARG A 57 8.88 2.19 -0.20
C ARG A 57 9.44 3.61 -0.23
N GLU A 58 9.37 4.33 0.89
CA GLU A 58 9.98 5.66 1.01
C GLU A 58 11.51 5.61 0.92
N ASN A 59 12.14 4.58 1.48
CA ASN A 59 13.57 4.32 1.33
C ASN A 59 13.97 3.95 -0.11
N GLU A 60 13.05 3.36 -0.87
CA GLU A 60 13.21 3.09 -2.32
C GLU A 60 13.04 4.34 -3.19
N GLY A 61 12.67 5.48 -2.59
CA GLY A 61 12.53 6.77 -3.28
C GLY A 61 11.09 7.17 -3.59
N ALA A 62 10.09 6.42 -3.13
CA ALA A 62 8.70 6.80 -3.24
C ALA A 62 8.32 7.89 -2.23
N THR A 63 7.31 8.70 -2.53
CA THR A 63 6.66 9.60 -1.59
C THR A 63 5.26 9.09 -1.31
N CYS A 64 4.99 8.65 -0.08
CA CYS A 64 3.74 8.00 0.29
C CYS A 64 2.82 8.94 1.09
N ARG A 65 1.50 8.88 0.82
CA ARG A 65 0.49 9.68 1.49
C ARG A 65 -0.74 8.84 1.81
N VAL A 66 -1.34 9.09 2.98
CA VAL A 66 -2.61 8.44 3.35
C VAL A 66 -3.74 8.94 2.45
N GLN A 67 -4.54 8.01 1.91
CA GLN A 67 -5.80 8.28 1.22
C GLN A 67 -6.97 8.44 2.20
#